data_AF-A0A9Q4AEB8-F1
#
_entry.id   AF-A0A9Q4AEB8-F1
#
_cell.length_a   1.000
_cell.length_b   1.000
_cell.length_c   1.000
_cell.angle_alpha   90.00
_cell.angle_beta   90.00
_cell.angle_gamma   90.00
#
_symmetry.space_group_name_H-M   'P 1'
#
loop_
_entity.id
_entity.type
_entity.pdbx_description
1 polymer ?
#
loop_
_entity_poly.entity_id
_entity_poly.type
_entity_poly.pdbx_seq_one_letter_code
_entity_poly.pdbx_strand_id
1 'polypeptide(L)'
;SDEYAQMALENKIKYCRILRKFIRDKYKYYIQLMLEGVPPIKINKKTGEIKNSIGSGRVGIDIGTQTIAISSEADTKLLELAPDVNYIEKEKRILLRKLDRQRRANNPNKYN
;
A
#
# COMPACT_ATOMS: atom_id res chain seq x y z
N SER A 1 24.61 9.37 7.19
CA SER A 1 24.35 9.42 5.74
C SER A 1 23.26 8.41 5.37
N ASP A 2 22.55 8.60 4.26
CA ASP A 2 21.65 7.60 3.70
C ASP A 2 22.43 6.65 2.79
N GLU A 3 23.01 5.61 3.39
CA GLU A 3 23.84 4.60 2.74
C GLU A 3 23.13 3.91 1.56
N TYR A 4 21.82 3.67 1.67
CA TYR A 4 21.04 3.11 0.58
C TYR A 4 21.06 4.02 -0.65
N ALA A 5 20.86 5.33 -0.46
CA ALA A 5 20.89 6.29 -1.54
C ALA A 5 22.30 6.41 -2.14
N GLN A 6 23.35 6.36 -1.32
CA GLN A 6 24.73 6.37 -1.78
C GLN A 6 25.02 5.18 -2.70
N MET A 7 24.75 3.97 -2.23
CA MET A 7 24.92 2.74 -3.03
C MET A 7 24.08 2.78 -4.31
N ALA A 8 22.84 3.30 -4.25
CA ALA A 8 22.01 3.42 -5.43
C ALA A 8 22.63 4.36 -6.46
N LEU A 9 23.15 5.51 -6.01
CA LEU A 9 23.74 6.56 -6.86
C LEU A 9 25.09 6.16 -7.50
N GLU A 10 25.71 5.08 -7.04
CA GLU A 10 26.87 4.46 -7.72
C GLU A 10 26.48 3.79 -9.04
N ASN A 11 25.21 3.43 -9.21
CA ASN A 11 24.74 2.86 -10.46
C ASN A 11 24.71 3.92 -11.58
N LYS A 12 24.97 3.46 -12.81
CA LYS A 12 24.89 4.29 -14.00
C LYS A 12 23.49 4.90 -14.15
N ILE A 13 23.45 6.18 -14.52
CA ILE A 13 22.20 6.86 -14.86
C ILE A 13 21.68 6.30 -16.19
N LYS A 14 20.47 5.74 -16.17
CA LYS A 14 19.79 5.27 -17.38
C LYS A 14 19.19 6.44 -18.15
N TYR A 15 18.41 7.27 -17.47
CA TYR A 15 17.84 8.52 -18.00
C TYR A 15 17.25 9.38 -16.87
N CYS A 16 16.97 10.63 -17.20
CA CYS A 16 16.20 11.55 -16.37
C CYS A 16 14.90 11.90 -17.07
N ARG A 17 13.82 12.12 -16.31
CA ARG A 17 12.56 12.65 -16.85
C ARG A 17 11.96 13.73 -15.97
N ILE A 18 11.26 14.68 -16.58
CA ILE A 18 10.50 15.70 -15.85
C ILE A 18 9.11 15.14 -15.54
N LEU A 19 8.74 15.15 -14.26
CA LEU A 19 7.40 14.82 -13.79
C LEU A 19 6.67 16.10 -13.41
N ARG A 20 5.49 16.32 -13.99
CA ARG A 20 4.57 17.37 -13.57
C ARG A 20 3.48 16.77 -12.68
N LYS A 21 3.35 17.25 -11.44
CA LYS A 21 2.31 16.83 -10.49
C LYS A 21 1.49 18.04 -10.04
N PHE A 22 0.17 17.88 -9.97
CA PHE A 22 -0.73 18.90 -9.41
C PHE A 22 -0.92 18.63 -7.93
N ILE A 23 -0.43 19.53 -7.06
CA ILE A 23 -0.41 19.34 -5.61
C ILE A 23 -0.75 20.68 -4.94
N ARG A 24 -1.79 20.69 -4.10
CA ARG A 24 -2.25 21.89 -3.36
C ARG A 24 -2.45 23.08 -4.32
N ASP A 25 -3.27 22.84 -5.34
CA ASP A 25 -3.68 23.82 -6.35
C ASP A 25 -2.55 24.46 -7.18
N LYS A 26 -1.38 23.83 -7.21
CA LYS A 26 -0.22 24.29 -7.99
C LYS A 26 0.45 23.14 -8.70
N TYR A 27 0.96 23.41 -9.91
CA TYR A 27 1.85 22.48 -10.59
C TYR A 27 3.24 22.52 -9.98
N LYS A 28 3.76 21.34 -9.61
CA LYS A 28 5.14 21.13 -9.17
C LYS A 28 5.84 20.25 -10.18
N TYR A 29 7.06 20.64 -10.54
CA TYR A 29 7.91 19.91 -11.47
C TYR A 29 9.04 19.23 -10.68
N TYR A 30 9.29 17.97 -11.01
CA TYR A 30 10.35 17.17 -10.39
C TYR A 30 11.20 16.56 -11.48
N ILE A 31 12.52 16.52 -11.28
CA ILE A 31 13.38 15.65 -12.07
C ILE A 31 13.37 14.27 -11.38
N GLN A 32 12.96 13.25 -12.11
CA GLN A 32 13.09 11.86 -11.69
C GLN A 32 14.31 11.25 -12.36
N LEU A 33 15.26 10.84 -11.52
CA LEU A 33 16.46 10.10 -11.90
C LEU A 33 16.14 8.60 -11.95
N MET A 34 16.45 7.93 -13.07
CA MET A 34 16.33 6.48 -13.22
C MET A 34 17.71 5.87 -13.37
N LEU A 35 18.03 4.91 -12.49
CA LEU A 35 19.33 4.27 -12.40
C LEU A 35 19.25 2.85 -12.97
N GLU A 36 20.33 2.39 -13.61
CA GLU A 36 20.46 1.01 -14.09
C GLU A 36 20.73 0.03 -12.93
N GLY A 37 20.65 -1.27 -13.21
CA GLY A 37 21.04 -2.32 -12.27
C GLY A 37 19.96 -2.74 -11.28
N VAL A 38 20.38 -3.53 -10.29
CA VAL A 38 19.53 -4.02 -9.20
C VAL A 38 19.57 -3.01 -8.06
N PRO A 39 18.43 -2.60 -7.49
CA PRO A 39 18.41 -1.68 -6.35
C PRO A 39 19.18 -2.27 -5.16
N PRO A 40 19.85 -1.44 -4.34
CA PRO A 40 20.50 -1.92 -3.13
C PRO A 40 19.51 -2.65 -2.20
N ILE A 41 20.03 -3.50 -1.32
CA ILE A 41 19.23 -4.21 -0.32
C ILE A 41 19.02 -3.26 0.88
N LYS A 42 17.78 -3.18 1.39
CA LYS A 42 17.48 -2.37 2.58
C LYS A 42 17.88 -3.10 3.85
N ILE A 43 18.71 -2.45 4.67
CA ILE A 43 19.18 -2.97 5.96
C ILE A 43 18.60 -2.13 7.11
N ASN A 44 18.26 -2.79 8.22
CA ASN A 44 17.93 -2.13 9.47
C ASN A 44 19.20 -1.62 10.13
N LYS A 45 19.38 -0.30 10.18
CA LYS A 45 20.59 0.33 10.75
C LYS A 45 20.84 -0.02 12.21
N LYS A 46 19.81 -0.41 12.99
CA LYS A 46 19.98 -0.76 14.41
C LYS A 46 20.35 -2.23 14.61
N THR A 47 19.78 -3.13 13.82
CA THR A 47 19.94 -4.59 14.01
C THR A 47 20.91 -5.23 13.01
N GLY A 48 21.23 -4.54 11.91
CA GLY A 48 22.04 -5.08 10.81
C GLY A 48 21.27 -6.03 9.89
N GLU A 49 19.99 -6.30 10.17
CA GLU A 49 19.20 -7.29 9.43
C GLU A 49 18.65 -6.73 8.12
N ILE A 50 18.53 -7.60 7.11
CA ILE A 50 17.85 -7.28 5.86
C ILE A 50 16.35 -7.09 6.13
N LYS A 51 15.79 -5.94 5.73
CA LYS A 51 14.37 -5.62 6.01
C LYS A 51 13.37 -6.40 5.14
N ASN A 52 13.72 -6.64 3.88
CA ASN A 52 12.82 -7.23 2.88
C ASN A 52 13.57 -8.31 2.10
N SER A 53 14.04 -9.36 2.80
CA SER A 53 14.66 -10.49 2.12
C SER A 53 13.65 -11.13 1.17
N ILE A 54 14.12 -11.42 -0.04
CA ILE A 54 13.30 -12.11 -1.06
C ILE A 54 13.61 -13.59 -0.95
N GLY A 55 12.59 -14.39 -0.64
CA GLY A 55 12.69 -15.85 -0.67
C GLY A 55 12.73 -16.42 -2.10
N SER A 56 12.94 -17.73 -2.22
CA SER A 56 12.88 -18.44 -3.50
C SER A 56 11.51 -19.13 -3.70
N GLY A 57 11.12 -19.33 -4.96
CA GLY A 57 9.89 -20.02 -5.32
C GLY A 57 8.81 -19.10 -5.88
N ARG A 58 7.74 -19.70 -6.42
CA ARG A 58 6.58 -18.98 -6.96
C ARG A 58 5.52 -18.84 -5.86
N VAL A 59 4.99 -17.62 -5.73
CA VAL A 59 3.92 -17.30 -4.78
C VAL A 59 2.83 -16.54 -5.53
N GLY A 60 1.59 -17.00 -5.38
CA GLY A 60 0.38 -16.28 -5.76
C GLY A 60 -0.12 -15.42 -4.61
N ILE A 61 -0.53 -14.19 -4.91
CA ILE A 61 -1.10 -13.26 -3.94
C ILE A 61 -2.44 -12.78 -4.50
N ASP A 62 -3.51 -12.97 -3.72
CA ASP A 62 -4.82 -12.40 -3.99
C ASP A 62 -5.19 -11.41 -2.89
N ILE A 63 -5.42 -10.15 -3.26
CA ILE A 63 -5.64 -9.04 -2.33
C ILE A 63 -7.13 -8.70 -2.34
N GLY A 64 -7.83 -9.14 -1.30
CA GLY A 64 -9.21 -8.77 -1.04
C GLY A 64 -9.33 -7.42 -0.33
N THR A 65 -10.56 -7.04 0.00
CA THR A 65 -10.86 -5.76 0.68
C THR A 65 -10.43 -5.73 2.15
N GLN A 66 -10.39 -6.90 2.79
CA GLN A 66 -10.09 -7.05 4.22
C GLN A 66 -8.93 -8.02 4.47
N THR A 67 -8.65 -8.90 3.52
CA THR A 67 -7.68 -9.98 3.69
C THR A 67 -6.79 -10.12 2.46
N ILE A 68 -5.59 -10.66 2.68
CA ILE A 68 -4.67 -11.11 1.63
C ILE A 68 -4.60 -12.64 1.72
N ALA A 69 -4.89 -13.31 0.62
CA ALA A 69 -4.60 -14.73 0.47
C ALA A 69 -3.24 -14.90 -0.21
N ILE A 70 -2.42 -15.80 0.35
CA ILE A 70 -1.09 -16.13 -0.14
C ILE A 70 -1.09 -17.63 -0.41
N SER A 71 -0.62 -18.05 -1.58
CA SER A 71 -0.50 -19.46 -1.94
C SER A 71 0.85 -19.73 -2.60
N SER A 72 1.50 -20.81 -2.15
CA SER A 72 2.72 -21.35 -2.70
C SER A 72 2.61 -22.87 -2.73
N GLU A 73 3.62 -23.54 -3.27
CA GLU A 73 3.69 -25.01 -3.26
C GLU A 73 3.75 -25.59 -1.83
N ALA A 74 4.39 -24.89 -0.90
CA ALA A 74 4.64 -25.38 0.45
C ALA A 74 3.54 -24.99 1.46
N ASP A 75 2.82 -23.89 1.23
CA ASP A 75 1.89 -23.32 2.22
C ASP A 75 0.86 -22.37 1.58
N THR A 76 -0.27 -22.22 2.27
CA THR A 76 -1.35 -21.27 1.96
C THR A 76 -1.78 -20.52 3.21
N LYS A 77 -1.85 -19.18 3.15
CA LYS A 77 -2.20 -18.30 4.27
C LYS A 77 -3.32 -17.35 3.91
N LEU A 78 -4.15 -16.99 4.89
CA LEU A 78 -5.11 -15.90 4.80
C LEU A 78 -4.81 -14.91 5.94
N LEU A 79 -4.38 -13.70 5.60
CA LEU A 79 -3.97 -12.68 6.56
C LEU A 79 -4.91 -11.47 6.46
N GLU A 80 -5.10 -10.74 7.55
CA GLU A 80 -5.74 -9.44 7.51
C GLU A 80 -4.87 -8.45 6.73
N LEU A 81 -5.48 -7.68 5.82
CA LEU A 81 -4.77 -6.72 4.97
C LEU A 81 -4.19 -5.55 5.77
N ALA A 82 -4.89 -5.13 6.82
CA ALA A 82 -4.56 -3.93 7.60
C ALA A 82 -4.84 -4.14 9.10
N PRO A 83 -4.09 -5.02 9.78
CA PRO A 83 -4.36 -5.43 11.17
C PRO A 83 -4.24 -4.29 12.18
N ASP A 84 -3.42 -3.27 11.88
CA ASP A 84 -3.21 -2.11 12.76
C ASP A 84 -4.21 -0.98 12.52
N VAL A 85 -5.16 -1.14 11.60
CA VAL A 85 -6.18 -0.12 11.32
C VAL A 85 -7.32 -0.25 12.33
N ASN A 86 -7.68 0.87 12.97
CA ASN A 86 -8.81 0.92 13.90
C ASN A 86 -10.11 0.46 13.21
N TYR A 87 -10.75 -0.55 13.80
CA TYR A 87 -11.97 -1.15 13.27
C TYR A 87 -13.20 -0.25 13.51
N ILE A 88 -13.49 0.64 12.56
CA ILE A 88 -14.62 1.60 12.63
C ILE A 88 -15.98 1.00 12.22
N GLU A 89 -16.06 -0.31 11.96
CA GLU A 89 -17.29 -0.93 11.45
C GLU A 89 -18.46 -0.84 12.43
N LYS A 90 -18.20 -0.77 13.75
CA LYS A 90 -19.27 -0.52 14.74
C LYS A 90 -19.93 0.83 14.52
N GLU A 91 -19.14 1.89 14.38
CA GLU A 91 -19.65 3.25 14.16
C GLU A 91 -20.35 3.36 12.81
N LYS A 92 -19.73 2.82 11.76
CA LYS A 92 -20.32 2.73 10.43
C LYS A 92 -21.67 2.01 10.45
N ARG A 93 -21.79 0.88 11.16
CA ARG A 93 -23.06 0.15 11.32
C ARG A 93 -24.13 1.01 12.01
N ILE A 94 -23.77 1.75 13.06
CA ILE A 94 -24.70 2.65 13.77
C ILE A 94 -25.18 3.76 12.82
N LEU A 95 -24.27 4.41 12.09
CA LEU A 95 -24.60 5.46 11.14
C LEU A 95 -25.47 4.95 9.99
N LEU A 96 -25.14 3.80 9.40
CA LEU A 96 -25.93 3.17 8.34
C LEU A 96 -27.35 2.81 8.82
N ARG A 97 -27.51 2.28 10.04
CA ARG A 97 -28.84 2.01 10.62
C ARG A 97 -29.63 3.28 10.86
N LYS A 98 -28.99 4.36 11.32
CA LYS A 98 -29.65 5.67 11.49
C LYS A 98 -30.13 6.20 10.14
N LEU A 99 -29.28 6.15 9.12
CA LEU A 99 -29.59 6.57 7.76
C LEU A 99 -30.76 5.78 7.18
N ASP A 100 -30.75 4.45 7.35
CA ASP A 100 -31.80 3.55 6.88
C ASP A 100 -33.16 3.85 7.54
N ARG A 101 -33.19 4.07 8.86
CA ARG A 101 -34.41 4.50 9.57
C ARG A 101 -34.94 5.84 9.04
N GLN A 102 -34.07 6.82 8.80
CA GLN A 102 -34.48 8.11 8.26
C GLN A 102 -35.05 7.99 6.83
N ARG A 103 -34.45 7.13 5.98
CA ARG A 103 -34.97 6.85 4.63
C ARG A 103 -36.37 6.26 4.67
N ARG A 104 -36.64 5.27 5.55
CA ARG A 104 -37.99 4.71 5.72
C ARG A 104 -38.99 5.74 6.24
N ALA A 105 -38.61 6.52 7.26
CA ALA A 105 -39.49 7.55 7.83
C ALA A 105 -39.87 8.66 6.84
N ASN A 106 -38.92 9.08 5.99
CA ASN A 106 -39.13 10.17 5.04
C ASN A 106 -39.77 9.73 3.71
N ASN A 107 -39.84 8.42 3.43
CA ASN A 107 -40.47 7.90 2.22
C ASN A 107 -41.15 6.55 2.49
N PRO A 108 -42.19 6.53 3.34
CA PRO A 108 -42.82 5.30 3.82
C PRO A 108 -43.47 4.47 2.70
N ASN A 109 -43.82 5.09 1.57
CA ASN A 109 -44.46 4.41 0.44
C ASN A 109 -43.45 3.77 -0.54
N LYS A 110 -42.14 3.89 -0.30
CA LYS A 110 -41.08 3.37 -1.18
C LYS A 110 -40.08 2.44 -0.49
N TYR A 111 -40.17 2.30 0.83
CA TYR A 111 -39.35 1.39 1.60
C TYR A 111 -40.25 0.58 2.51
N ASN A 112 -40.23 -0.74 2.33
CA ASN A 112 -40.89 -1.71 3.22
C ASN A 112 -40.16 -1.80 4.57
#